data_AF-A0AAV9ER48-F1
#
_entry.id   AF-A0AAV9ER48-F1
#
_cell.length_a   1.000
_cell.length_b   1.000
_cell.length_c   1.000
_cell.angle_alpha   90.00
_cell.angle_beta   90.00
_cell.angle_gamma   90.00
#
_symmetry.space_group_name_H-M   'P 1'
#
loop_
_entity.id
_entity.type
_entity.pdbx_description
1 polymer ?
#
loop_
_entity_poly.entity_id
_entity_poly.type
_entity_poly.pdbx_seq_one_letter_code
_entity_poly.pdbx_strand_id
1 'polypeptide(L)'
;MSGLELDDKSFSFFKDFMTRIAKLEELVGLGNRLLVGFYQELELLRRPPLHKTSKKIVEEVVSAHLTERMKITLMLDALLDKLLGKILKHLGISIEAKVLLSEIACLSDEVINIMEIANESISHDGMMNQPCWNEERESEPLNLRHENILHYAIMMRVIYKMLKLDFEMQTHTIIA
;
A
#
# COMPACT_ATOMS: atom_id res chain seq x y z
N MET A 1 -21.58 -18.81 16.48
CA MET A 1 -21.18 -19.02 15.07
C MET A 1 -20.76 -20.46 14.92
N SER A 2 -21.13 -21.10 13.82
CA SER A 2 -20.67 -22.46 13.52
C SER A 2 -19.22 -22.45 13.03
N GLY A 3 -18.51 -23.59 13.11
CA GLY A 3 -17.13 -23.68 12.62
C GLY A 3 -16.96 -23.44 11.11
N LEU A 4 -18.03 -23.61 10.32
CA LEU A 4 -18.05 -23.27 8.89
C LEU A 4 -18.08 -21.74 8.67
N GLU A 5 -18.91 -21.03 9.44
CA GLU A 5 -19.02 -19.56 9.36
C GLU A 5 -17.72 -18.83 9.75
N LEU A 6 -16.93 -19.41 10.66
CA LEU A 6 -15.64 -18.84 11.07
C LEU A 6 -14.56 -19.01 10.00
N ASP A 7 -14.54 -20.13 9.29
CA ASP A 7 -13.58 -20.40 8.22
C ASP A 7 -13.87 -19.53 6.99
N ASP A 8 -15.14 -19.46 6.55
CA ASP A 8 -15.56 -18.58 5.45
C ASP A 8 -15.24 -17.11 5.73
N LYS A 9 -15.47 -16.66 6.97
CA LYS A 9 -15.16 -15.29 7.39
C LYS A 9 -13.66 -15.02 7.41
N SER A 10 -12.86 -15.97 7.92
CA SER A 10 -11.40 -15.88 7.92
C SER A 10 -10.84 -15.82 6.50
N PHE A 11 -11.38 -16.64 5.59
CA PHE A 11 -11.00 -16.62 4.19
C PHE A 11 -11.37 -15.30 3.50
N SER A 12 -12.55 -14.73 3.80
CA SER A 12 -12.94 -13.41 3.30
C SER A 12 -11.96 -12.32 3.74
N PHE A 13 -11.58 -12.30 5.03
CA PHE A 13 -10.59 -11.35 5.53
C PHE A 13 -9.21 -11.54 4.92
N PHE A 14 -8.79 -12.79 4.73
CA PHE A 14 -7.54 -13.10 4.02
C PHE A 14 -7.55 -12.56 2.58
N LYS A 15 -8.67 -12.74 1.85
CA LYS A 15 -8.82 -12.21 0.50
C LYS A 15 -8.77 -10.69 0.45
N ASP A 16 -9.47 -10.02 1.38
CA ASP A 16 -9.44 -8.56 1.48
C ASP A 16 -8.04 -8.04 1.84
N PHE A 17 -7.33 -8.78 2.70
CA PHE A 17 -5.95 -8.49 3.08
C PHE A 17 -5.02 -8.55 1.88
N MET A 18 -5.08 -9.63 1.09
CA MET A 18 -4.27 -9.77 -0.13
C MET A 18 -4.62 -8.69 -1.17
N THR A 19 -5.90 -8.31 -1.27
CA THR A 19 -6.34 -7.24 -2.17
C THR A 19 -5.75 -5.88 -1.76
N ARG A 20 -5.70 -5.57 -0.46
CA ARG A 20 -5.10 -4.33 0.06
C ARG A 20 -3.58 -4.31 -0.12
N ILE A 21 -2.92 -5.46 0.01
CA ILE A 21 -1.48 -5.59 -0.31
C ILE A 21 -1.22 -5.27 -1.77
N ALA A 22 -1.98 -5.86 -2.70
CA ALA A 22 -1.81 -5.59 -4.13
C ALA A 22 -1.97 -4.09 -4.44
N LYS A 23 -2.97 -3.42 -3.84
CA LYS A 23 -3.12 -1.96 -3.95
C LYS A 23 -1.92 -1.18 -3.39
N LEU A 24 -1.37 -1.61 -2.26
CA LEU A 24 -0.19 -0.99 -1.68
C LEU A 24 1.02 -1.11 -2.62
N GLU A 25 1.23 -2.28 -3.24
CA GLU A 25 2.28 -2.50 -4.24
C GLU A 25 2.09 -1.62 -5.49
N GLU A 26 0.86 -1.43 -5.94
CA GLU A 26 0.54 -0.49 -7.03
C GLU A 26 0.92 0.95 -6.68
N LEU A 27 0.64 1.39 -5.45
CA LEU A 27 1.04 2.71 -4.95
C LEU A 27 2.56 2.87 -4.89
N VAL A 28 3.30 1.85 -4.47
CA VAL A 28 4.78 1.86 -4.51
C VAL A 28 5.27 2.04 -5.95
N GLY A 29 4.68 1.32 -6.91
CA GLY A 29 4.98 1.49 -8.33
C GLY A 29 4.68 2.90 -8.85
N LEU A 30 3.56 3.50 -8.44
CA LEU A 30 3.21 4.88 -8.78
C LEU A 30 4.19 5.89 -8.16
N GLY A 31 4.53 5.72 -6.89
CA GLY A 31 5.51 6.54 -6.17
C GLY A 31 6.87 6.52 -6.85
N ASN A 32 7.37 5.33 -7.20
CA ASN A 32 8.65 5.17 -7.90
C ASN A 32 8.66 5.88 -9.26
N ARG A 33 7.60 5.74 -10.06
CA ARG A 33 7.49 6.45 -11.35
C ARG A 33 7.47 7.97 -11.16
N LEU A 34 6.75 8.46 -10.16
CA LEU A 34 6.69 9.88 -9.83
C LEU A 34 8.08 10.41 -9.44
N LEU A 35 8.81 9.70 -8.57
CA LEU A 35 10.15 10.06 -8.12
C LEU A 35 11.14 10.08 -9.28
N VAL A 36 11.16 9.05 -10.13
CA VAL A 36 12.02 9.03 -11.33
C VAL A 36 11.74 10.24 -12.23
N GLY A 37 10.45 10.53 -12.49
CA GLY A 37 10.07 11.70 -13.28
C GLY A 37 10.41 13.03 -12.60
N PHE A 38 10.44 13.07 -11.27
CA PHE A 38 10.89 14.24 -10.50
C PHE A 38 12.41 14.44 -10.64
N TYR A 39 13.20 13.41 -10.46
CA TYR A 39 14.66 13.47 -10.62
C TYR A 39 15.09 13.88 -12.04
N GLN A 40 14.45 13.32 -13.07
CA GLN A 40 14.73 13.69 -14.46
C GLN A 40 14.52 15.19 -14.71
N GLU A 41 13.48 15.78 -14.15
CA GLU A 41 13.20 17.20 -14.30
C GLU A 41 14.13 18.08 -13.47
N LEU A 42 14.50 17.66 -12.27
CA LEU A 42 15.54 18.33 -11.50
C LEU A 42 16.88 18.31 -12.23
N GLU A 43 17.20 17.23 -12.96
CA GLU A 43 18.42 17.15 -13.75
C GLU A 43 18.39 18.13 -14.95
N LEU A 44 17.22 18.36 -15.55
CA LEU A 44 17.06 19.39 -16.58
C LEU A 44 17.32 20.80 -16.06
N LEU A 45 16.94 21.09 -14.80
CA LEU A 45 17.28 22.36 -14.14
C LEU A 45 18.77 22.47 -13.81
N ARG A 46 19.42 21.34 -13.50
CA ARG A 46 20.84 21.28 -13.16
C ARG A 46 21.74 21.42 -14.40
N ARG A 47 21.25 21.10 -15.60
CA ARG A 47 22.03 21.20 -16.84
C ARG A 47 22.10 22.66 -17.33
N PRO A 48 23.29 23.17 -17.71
CA PRO A 48 23.42 24.49 -18.33
C PRO A 48 22.56 24.58 -19.60
N PRO A 49 22.01 25.76 -19.96
CA PRO A 49 21.12 25.88 -21.10
C PRO A 49 21.81 25.39 -22.38
N LEU A 50 21.25 24.34 -22.99
CA LEU A 50 21.74 23.82 -24.26
C LEU A 50 21.57 24.90 -25.33
N HIS A 51 22.68 25.44 -25.82
CA HIS A 51 22.74 26.17 -27.08
C HIS A 51 22.20 25.28 -28.19
N LYS A 52 20.93 25.49 -28.59
CA LYS A 52 20.37 24.85 -29.78
C LYS A 52 19.72 25.91 -30.65
N THR A 53 20.23 25.98 -31.86
CA THR A 53 20.07 26.99 -32.91
C THR A 53 18.61 27.25 -33.33
N SER A 54 17.63 26.47 -32.86
CA SER A 54 16.18 26.72 -33.02
C SER A 54 15.60 27.73 -32.01
N LYS A 55 16.35 28.07 -30.95
CA LYS A 55 15.97 29.06 -29.93
C LYS A 55 15.87 30.47 -30.52
N LYS A 56 16.60 30.77 -31.60
CA LYS A 56 16.79 32.11 -32.15
C LYS A 56 15.50 32.81 -32.60
N ILE A 57 14.57 32.08 -33.22
CA ILE A 57 13.31 32.66 -33.75
C ILE A 57 12.29 32.92 -32.63
N VAL A 58 12.18 31.99 -31.67
CA VAL A 58 11.33 32.16 -30.48
C VAL A 58 11.96 33.17 -29.53
N GLU A 59 13.29 33.21 -29.42
CA GLU A 59 14.03 34.23 -28.67
C GLU A 59 13.81 35.60 -29.25
N GLU A 60 13.89 35.83 -30.56
CA GLU A 60 13.72 37.14 -31.18
C GLU A 60 12.33 37.74 -30.92
N VAL A 61 11.26 36.95 -31.04
CA VAL A 61 9.88 37.41 -30.81
C VAL A 61 9.63 37.69 -29.32
N VAL A 62 10.13 36.80 -28.45
CA VAL A 62 9.97 36.94 -26.99
C VAL A 62 10.95 37.99 -26.42
N SER A 63 12.14 38.20 -27.01
CA SER A 63 13.12 39.22 -26.59
C SER A 63 12.76 40.62 -27.05
N ALA A 64 11.97 40.76 -28.12
CA ALA A 64 11.49 42.06 -28.57
C ALA A 64 10.53 42.72 -27.57
N HIS A 65 9.87 41.94 -26.70
CA HIS A 65 8.79 42.46 -25.83
C HIS A 65 8.83 42.02 -24.36
N LEU A 66 9.67 41.04 -23.96
CA LEU A 66 9.84 40.64 -22.56
C LEU A 66 11.27 40.95 -22.09
N THR A 67 11.37 41.72 -21.00
CA THR A 67 12.64 41.89 -20.28
C THR A 67 13.13 40.53 -19.76
N GLU A 68 14.46 40.34 -19.68
CA GLU A 68 15.04 39.09 -19.15
C GLU A 68 14.46 38.70 -17.79
N ARG A 69 14.20 39.68 -16.92
CA ARG A 69 13.55 39.47 -15.62
C ARG A 69 12.19 38.80 -15.76
N MET A 70 11.37 39.24 -16.72
CA MET A 70 10.02 38.72 -16.92
C MET A 70 10.03 37.30 -17.51
N LYS A 71 11.02 36.96 -18.35
CA LYS A 71 11.23 35.58 -18.82
C LYS A 71 11.62 34.66 -17.67
N ILE A 72 12.52 35.10 -16.79
CA ILE A 72 12.95 34.32 -15.63
C ILE A 72 11.78 34.10 -14.68
N THR A 73 10.99 35.14 -14.37
CA THR A 73 9.83 35.01 -13.47
C THR A 73 8.78 34.03 -14.03
N LEU A 74 8.41 34.14 -15.31
CA LEU A 74 7.45 33.22 -15.93
C LEU A 74 7.94 31.77 -15.95
N MET A 75 9.24 31.55 -16.18
CA MET A 75 9.85 30.22 -16.11
C MET A 75 9.89 29.69 -14.67
N LEU A 76 10.13 30.57 -13.68
CA LEU A 76 10.14 30.21 -12.26
C LEU A 76 8.74 29.81 -11.78
N ASP A 77 7.71 30.55 -12.18
CA ASP A 77 6.31 30.31 -11.81
C ASP A 77 5.81 28.99 -12.39
N ALA A 78 6.06 28.74 -13.69
CA ALA A 78 5.71 27.48 -14.34
C ALA A 78 6.46 26.28 -13.72
N LEU A 79 7.70 26.49 -13.26
CA LEU A 79 8.47 25.46 -12.58
C LEU A 79 7.92 25.18 -11.18
N LEU A 80 7.57 26.24 -10.44
CA LEU A 80 6.99 26.14 -9.11
C LEU A 80 5.68 25.37 -9.16
N ASP A 81 4.77 25.70 -10.08
CA ASP A 81 3.51 24.98 -10.29
C ASP A 81 3.72 23.49 -10.56
N LYS A 82 4.73 23.17 -11.38
CA LYS A 82 5.06 21.78 -11.73
C LYS A 82 5.64 21.00 -10.55
N LEU A 83 6.53 21.62 -9.77
CA LEU A 83 7.10 21.03 -8.55
C LEU A 83 6.03 20.84 -7.48
N LEU A 84 5.18 21.85 -7.26
CA LEU A 84 4.11 21.83 -6.28
C LEU A 84 3.08 20.74 -6.62
N GLY A 85 2.70 20.62 -7.89
CA GLY A 85 1.82 19.54 -8.36
C GLY A 85 2.39 18.14 -8.13
N LYS A 86 3.72 17.96 -8.25
CA LYS A 86 4.37 16.68 -7.95
C LYS A 86 4.47 16.40 -6.46
N ILE A 87 4.78 17.39 -5.63
CA ILE A 87 4.81 17.27 -4.17
C ILE A 87 3.42 16.88 -3.65
N LEU A 88 2.37 17.53 -4.15
CA LEU A 88 0.98 17.20 -3.78
C LEU A 88 0.61 15.77 -4.19
N LYS A 89 1.00 15.31 -5.38
CA LYS A 89 0.80 13.92 -5.80
C LYS A 89 1.54 12.93 -4.92
N HIS A 90 2.80 13.21 -4.58
CA HIS A 90 3.59 12.37 -3.68
C HIS A 90 2.95 12.29 -2.29
N LEU A 91 2.50 13.42 -1.75
CA LEU A 91 1.80 13.49 -0.47
C LEU A 91 0.51 12.67 -0.49
N GLY A 92 -0.27 12.74 -1.58
CA GLY A 92 -1.47 11.93 -1.79
C GLY A 92 -1.16 10.42 -1.73
N ILE A 93 -0.17 9.96 -2.50
CA ILE A 93 0.27 8.55 -2.49
C ILE A 93 0.72 8.13 -1.09
N SER A 94 1.46 8.99 -0.38
CA SER A 94 1.94 8.71 0.98
C SER A 94 0.80 8.56 1.99
N ILE A 95 -0.22 9.42 1.92
CA ILE A 95 -1.40 9.35 2.79
C ILE A 95 -2.17 8.07 2.50
N GLU A 96 -2.40 7.74 1.23
CA GLU A 96 -3.15 6.56 0.83
C GLU A 96 -2.45 5.25 1.26
N ALA A 97 -1.12 5.19 1.11
CA ALA A 97 -0.33 4.06 1.59
C ALA A 97 -0.45 3.86 3.11
N LYS A 98 -0.47 4.95 3.90
CA LYS A 98 -0.67 4.87 5.36
C LYS A 98 -2.05 4.35 5.73
N VAL A 99 -3.09 4.78 5.01
CA VAL A 99 -4.46 4.28 5.22
C VAL A 99 -4.52 2.80 4.92
N LEU A 100 -3.99 2.35 3.78
CA LEU A 100 -3.94 0.93 3.42
C LEU A 100 -3.16 0.10 4.44
N LEU A 101 -2.04 0.60 4.97
CA LEU A 101 -1.30 -0.07 6.03
C LEU A 101 -2.12 -0.25 7.30
N SER A 102 -2.90 0.75 7.70
CA SER A 102 -3.80 0.65 8.86
C SER A 102 -4.93 -0.35 8.61
N GLU A 103 -5.48 -0.37 7.40
CA GLU A 103 -6.50 -1.33 6.97
C GLU A 103 -5.99 -2.78 6.95
N ILE A 104 -4.75 -3.00 6.48
CA ILE A 104 -4.07 -4.30 6.49
C ILE A 104 -3.85 -4.77 7.93
N ALA A 105 -3.46 -3.86 8.84
CA ALA A 105 -3.31 -4.17 10.26
C ALA A 105 -4.63 -4.63 10.88
N CYS A 106 -5.72 -3.90 10.64
CA CYS A 106 -7.05 -4.24 11.15
C CYS A 106 -7.49 -5.64 10.71
N LEU A 107 -7.35 -5.99 9.43
CA LEU A 107 -7.70 -7.33 8.95
C LEU A 107 -6.85 -8.43 9.60
N SER A 108 -5.55 -8.18 9.77
CA SER A 108 -4.67 -9.12 10.48
C SER A 108 -5.16 -9.36 11.90
N ASP A 109 -5.57 -8.32 12.62
CA ASP A 109 -6.05 -8.45 13.99
C ASP A 109 -7.44 -9.11 14.05
N GLU A 110 -8.30 -8.90 13.04
CA GLU A 110 -9.62 -9.56 12.93
C GLU A 110 -9.50 -11.09 12.75
N VAL A 111 -8.58 -11.56 11.91
CA VAL A 111 -8.35 -13.02 11.72
C VAL A 111 -7.74 -13.64 12.97
N ILE A 112 -6.86 -12.92 13.69
CA ILE A 112 -6.33 -13.38 14.98
C ILE A 112 -7.46 -13.52 16.01
N ASN A 113 -8.38 -12.56 16.08
CA ASN A 113 -9.52 -12.63 16.98
C ASN A 113 -10.44 -13.83 16.64
N ILE A 114 -10.68 -14.10 15.35
CA ILE A 114 -11.42 -15.30 14.95
C ILE A 114 -10.70 -16.59 15.38
N MET A 115 -9.39 -16.65 15.21
CA MET A 115 -8.57 -17.79 15.65
C MET A 115 -8.69 -18.03 17.17
N GLU A 116 -8.67 -16.96 17.97
CA GLU A 116 -8.84 -17.04 19.43
C GLU A 116 -10.22 -17.58 19.82
N ILE A 117 -11.29 -17.04 19.22
CA ILE A 117 -12.67 -17.50 19.43
C ILE A 117 -12.82 -18.98 19.05
N ALA A 118 -12.21 -19.39 17.94
CA ALA A 118 -12.25 -20.76 17.47
C ALA A 118 -11.55 -21.69 18.49
N ASN A 119 -10.36 -21.32 18.96
CA ASN A 119 -9.61 -22.09 19.95
C ASN A 119 -10.34 -22.21 21.31
N GLU A 120 -11.00 -21.16 21.77
CA GLU A 120 -11.82 -21.18 22.99
C GLU A 120 -13.02 -22.15 22.88
N SER A 121 -13.61 -22.26 21.69
CA SER A 121 -14.76 -23.15 21.44
C SER A 121 -14.40 -24.64 21.53
N ILE A 122 -13.16 -25.02 21.20
CA ILE A 122 -12.66 -26.41 21.34
C ILE A 122 -12.48 -26.79 22.82
N SER A 123 -12.00 -25.85 23.65
CA SER A 123 -11.70 -26.09 25.07
C SER A 123 -12.94 -26.46 25.90
N HIS A 124 -14.11 -25.93 25.53
CA HIS A 124 -15.37 -26.19 26.22
C HIS A 124 -16.04 -27.53 25.87
N ASP A 125 -15.69 -28.15 24.74
CA ASP A 125 -16.32 -29.41 24.27
C ASP A 125 -15.66 -30.67 24.87
N GLY A 126 -14.47 -30.52 25.50
CA GLY A 126 -13.71 -31.63 26.08
C GLY A 126 -14.27 -32.24 27.39
N MET A 127 -15.41 -31.77 27.89
CA MET A 127 -15.94 -32.17 29.22
C MET A 127 -17.27 -32.93 29.21
N MET A 128 -17.84 -33.28 28.05
CA MET A 128 -19.06 -34.10 27.97
C MET A 128 -18.91 -35.28 27.00
N ASN A 129 -18.59 -36.47 27.54
CA ASN A 129 -18.66 -37.74 26.81
C ASN A 129 -20.09 -38.32 26.88
N GLN A 130 -20.69 -38.70 25.73
CA GLN A 130 -21.20 -40.06 25.47
C GLN A 130 -21.74 -40.27 24.03
N PRO A 131 -21.80 -41.52 23.51
CA PRO A 131 -21.71 -41.85 22.09
C PRO A 131 -23.04 -42.31 21.45
N CYS A 132 -23.24 -42.10 20.14
CA CYS A 132 -24.20 -42.89 19.34
C CYS A 132 -24.08 -42.67 17.82
N TRP A 133 -23.74 -43.75 17.11
CA TRP A 133 -24.01 -44.16 15.71
C TRP A 133 -24.26 -43.14 14.56
N ASN A 134 -23.34 -43.24 13.58
CA ASN A 134 -23.40 -43.02 12.12
C ASN A 134 -24.54 -42.18 11.51
N GLU A 135 -24.15 -41.09 10.84
CA GLU A 135 -24.57 -40.77 9.47
C GLU A 135 -23.42 -40.02 8.78
N GLU A 136 -22.97 -40.55 7.63
CA GLU A 136 -21.96 -39.95 6.76
C GLU A 136 -22.48 -38.60 6.23
N ARG A 137 -22.25 -37.53 6.98
CA ARG A 137 -22.07 -36.21 6.39
C ARG A 137 -20.58 -36.03 6.19
N GLU A 138 -20.16 -35.84 4.94
CA GLU A 138 -18.87 -35.23 4.58
C GLU A 138 -18.77 -33.86 5.26
N SER A 139 -18.40 -33.89 6.54
CA SER A 139 -18.07 -32.74 7.34
C SER A 139 -16.57 -32.84 7.52
N GLU A 140 -15.81 -31.97 6.86
CA GLU A 140 -14.39 -31.83 7.17
C GLU A 140 -14.22 -31.70 8.69
N PRO A 141 -13.28 -32.45 9.28
CA PRO A 141 -13.14 -32.46 10.73
C PRO A 141 -12.80 -31.05 11.21
N LEU A 142 -13.41 -30.64 12.33
CA LEU A 142 -13.21 -29.33 12.97
C LEU A 142 -11.73 -28.94 13.13
N ASN A 143 -10.83 -29.93 13.26
CA ASN A 143 -9.38 -29.75 13.29
C ASN A 143 -8.80 -29.12 12.01
N LEU A 144 -9.21 -29.59 10.82
CA LEU A 144 -8.70 -29.08 9.54
C LEU A 144 -9.11 -27.61 9.30
N ARG A 145 -10.29 -27.19 9.81
CA ARG A 145 -10.76 -25.80 9.70
C ARG A 145 -10.01 -24.85 10.62
N HIS A 146 -9.71 -25.30 11.84
CA HIS A 146 -8.86 -24.54 12.75
C HIS A 146 -7.44 -24.38 12.20
N GLU A 147 -6.93 -25.38 11.49
CA GLU A 147 -5.65 -25.27 10.80
C GLU A 147 -5.67 -24.17 9.73
N ASN A 148 -6.72 -24.05 8.91
CA ASN A 148 -6.82 -22.99 7.89
C ASN A 148 -6.80 -21.58 8.51
N ILE A 149 -7.63 -21.36 9.53
CA ILE A 149 -7.71 -20.08 10.25
C ILE A 149 -6.35 -19.72 10.87
N LEU A 150 -5.65 -20.70 11.46
CA LEU A 150 -4.31 -20.51 12.00
C LEU A 150 -3.30 -20.14 10.91
N HIS A 151 -3.33 -20.80 9.75
CA HIS A 151 -2.45 -20.47 8.63
C HIS A 151 -2.68 -19.04 8.14
N TYR A 152 -3.94 -18.60 7.98
CA TYR A 152 -4.26 -17.23 7.61
C TYR A 152 -3.74 -16.23 8.64
N ALA A 153 -3.99 -16.47 9.93
CA ALA A 153 -3.53 -15.60 11.01
C ALA A 153 -2.01 -15.44 11.00
N ILE A 154 -1.27 -16.54 10.89
CA ILE A 154 0.20 -16.53 10.84
C ILE A 154 0.69 -15.77 9.60
N MET A 155 0.20 -16.11 8.41
CA MET A 155 0.63 -15.47 7.17
C MET A 155 0.36 -13.96 7.20
N MET A 156 -0.87 -13.56 7.55
CA MET A 156 -1.25 -12.14 7.61
C MET A 156 -0.39 -11.38 8.60
N ARG A 157 -0.12 -11.96 9.77
CA ARG A 157 0.71 -11.33 10.80
C ARG A 157 2.15 -11.14 10.35
N VAL A 158 2.74 -12.17 9.74
CA VAL A 158 4.13 -12.11 9.24
C VAL A 158 4.24 -11.07 8.12
N ILE A 159 3.34 -11.12 7.13
CA ILE A 159 3.36 -10.20 5.99
C ILE A 159 3.15 -8.75 6.46
N TYR A 160 2.17 -8.50 7.34
CA TYR A 160 1.95 -7.16 7.89
C TYR A 160 3.21 -6.63 8.61
N LYS A 161 3.88 -7.44 9.42
CA LYS A 161 5.12 -7.05 10.09
C LYS A 161 6.22 -6.69 9.10
N MET A 162 6.37 -7.47 8.03
CA MET A 162 7.33 -7.18 6.97
C MET A 162 7.02 -5.84 6.28
N LEU A 163 5.77 -5.63 5.86
CA LEU A 163 5.33 -4.40 5.19
C LEU A 163 5.50 -3.16 6.08
N LYS A 164 5.15 -3.28 7.37
CA LYS A 164 5.28 -2.18 8.32
C LYS A 164 6.75 -1.78 8.50
N LEU A 165 7.64 -2.75 8.66
CA LEU A 165 9.07 -2.48 8.79
C LEU A 165 9.65 -1.81 7.54
N ASP A 166 9.31 -2.30 6.35
CA ASP A 166 9.76 -1.71 5.09
C ASP A 166 9.25 -0.26 4.93
N PHE A 167 7.98 -0.01 5.26
CA PHE A 167 7.42 1.34 5.23
C PHE A 167 8.13 2.29 6.20
N GLU A 168 8.38 1.85 7.44
CA GLU A 168 9.11 2.63 8.44
C GLU A 168 10.53 2.94 7.96
N MET A 169 11.26 1.94 7.43
CA MET A 169 12.59 2.13 6.85
C MET A 169 12.60 3.18 5.73
N GLN A 170 11.62 3.12 4.82
CA GLN A 170 11.53 4.06 3.71
C GLN A 170 11.22 5.49 4.18
N THR A 171 10.39 5.66 5.23
CA THR A 171 10.11 7.00 5.79
C THR A 171 11.31 7.63 6.50
N HIS A 172 12.20 6.84 7.11
CA HIS A 172 13.37 7.34 7.82
C HIS A 172 14.56 7.63 6.91
N THR A 173 14.70 6.93 5.78
CA THR A 173 15.85 7.11 4.87
C THR A 173 15.74 8.38 4.01
N ILE A 174 14.55 8.97 3.87
CA ILE A 174 14.30 10.17 3.05
C ILE A 174 14.57 11.49 3.82
N ILE A 175 14.88 11.44 5.12
CA ILE A 175 15.09 12.64 5.99
C ILE A 175 16.56 12.79 6.49
N ALA A 176 17.54 12.23 5.79
CA ALA A 176 18.97 12.45 6.07
C ALA A 176 19.70 13.03 4.86
#